data_AF-A0AAU6TEU6-F1
#
_entry.id   AF-A0AAU6TEU6-F1
#
_cell.length_a   1.000
_cell.length_b   1.000
_cell.length_c   1.000
_cell.angle_alpha   90.00
_cell.angle_beta   90.00
_cell.angle_gamma   90.00
#
_symmetry.space_group_name_H-M   'P 1'
#
loop_
_entity.id
_entity.type
_entity.pdbx_description
1 polymer ?
#
loop_
_entity_poly.entity_id
_entity_poly.type
_entity_poly.pdbx_seq_one_letter_code
_entity_poly.pdbx_strand_id
1 'polypeptide(L)'
;MNWQPGAMGRQQGFNLVEIMVSMVLAVMVFLGLAKGQVVSLKQAHYSLQTTLATIAASNGVEQIWGTLCEVQRTPERFSDADYLARFALQPAQRLLLPARYSDNLVVTIEWNDGRVSGARQVALNAGFPPLC
;
A
#
# COMPACT_ATOMS: atom_id res chain seq x y z
N MET A 1 16.27 -43.05 64.57
CA MET A 1 16.40 -42.12 63.43
C MET A 1 15.02 -41.98 62.82
N ASN A 2 14.43 -40.80 62.97
CA ASN A 2 13.00 -40.55 62.76
C ASN A 2 12.77 -40.08 61.32
N TRP A 3 11.92 -40.78 60.58
CA TRP A 3 11.48 -40.43 59.22
C TRP A 3 10.47 -39.28 59.28
N GLN A 4 10.69 -38.21 58.50
CA GLN A 4 9.68 -37.18 58.22
C GLN A 4 9.19 -37.35 56.78
N PRO A 5 7.91 -37.66 56.53
CA PRO A 5 7.36 -37.68 55.18
C PRO A 5 7.16 -36.24 54.69
N GLY A 6 7.75 -35.92 53.53
CA GLY A 6 7.57 -34.65 52.84
C GLY A 6 6.09 -34.42 52.49
N ALA A 7 5.61 -33.21 52.75
CA ALA A 7 4.25 -32.78 52.45
C ALA A 7 3.95 -32.96 50.96
N MET A 8 3.09 -33.93 50.63
CA MET A 8 2.57 -34.14 49.29
C MET A 8 1.63 -32.98 48.95
N GLY A 9 2.10 -32.07 48.09
CA GLY A 9 1.29 -31.00 47.51
C GLY A 9 0.04 -31.58 46.85
N ARG A 10 -1.12 -31.15 47.34
CA ARG A 10 -2.44 -31.61 46.91
C ARG A 10 -2.63 -31.27 45.43
N GLN A 11 -2.56 -32.25 44.53
CA GLN A 11 -2.89 -32.06 43.12
C GLN A 11 -4.40 -31.82 43.00
N GLN A 12 -4.81 -30.54 42.92
CA GLN A 12 -6.17 -30.16 42.59
C GLN A 12 -6.39 -30.49 41.11
N GLY A 13 -7.22 -31.49 40.83
CA GLY A 13 -7.58 -31.87 39.47
C GLY A 13 -8.34 -30.75 38.74
N PHE A 14 -8.16 -30.70 37.42
CA PHE A 14 -8.80 -29.72 36.54
C PHE A 14 -10.32 -29.65 36.77
N ASN A 15 -10.81 -28.46 37.10
CA ASN A 15 -12.24 -28.20 37.22
C ASN A 15 -12.84 -27.95 35.82
N LEU A 16 -14.01 -28.51 35.51
CA LEU A 16 -14.67 -28.37 34.20
C LEU A 16 -14.97 -26.89 33.86
N VAL A 17 -15.26 -26.08 34.88
CA VAL A 17 -15.45 -24.63 34.74
C VAL A 17 -14.17 -23.93 34.31
N GLU A 18 -13.01 -24.36 34.81
CA GLU A 18 -11.71 -23.79 34.45
C GLU A 18 -11.34 -24.09 32.99
N ILE A 19 -11.68 -25.29 32.50
CA ILE A 19 -11.52 -25.65 31.09
C ILE A 19 -12.42 -24.79 30.20
N MET A 20 -13.68 -24.58 30.60
CA MET A 20 -14.60 -23.70 29.86
C MET A 20 -14.08 -22.26 29.82
N VAL A 21 -13.61 -21.72 30.95
CA VAL A 21 -13.07 -20.35 31.04
C VAL A 21 -11.80 -20.21 30.20
N SER A 22 -10.86 -21.16 30.29
CA SER A 22 -9.63 -21.16 29.50
C SER A 22 -9.90 -21.27 27.99
N MET A 23 -10.88 -22.06 27.57
CA MET A 23 -11.31 -22.12 26.17
C MET A 23 -11.86 -20.77 25.69
N VAL A 24 -12.69 -20.10 26.51
CA VAL A 24 -13.21 -18.76 26.17
C VAL A 24 -12.08 -17.74 26.04
N LEU A 25 -11.12 -17.75 26.99
CA LEU A 25 -9.94 -16.89 26.93
C LEU A 25 -9.10 -17.17 25.67
N ALA A 26 -8.87 -18.44 25.34
CA ALA A 26 -8.13 -18.83 24.14
C ALA A 26 -8.81 -18.32 22.86
N VAL A 27 -10.13 -18.43 22.75
CA VAL A 27 -10.89 -17.89 21.60
C VAL A 27 -10.73 -16.37 21.50
N MET A 28 -10.80 -15.64 22.62
CA MET A 28 -10.59 -14.20 22.61
C MET A 28 -9.17 -13.82 22.12
N VAL A 29 -8.16 -14.58 22.55
CA VAL A 29 -6.77 -14.40 22.10
C VAL A 29 -6.65 -14.65 20.59
N PHE A 30 -7.21 -15.75 20.08
CA PHE A 30 -7.17 -16.07 18.65
C PHE A 30 -7.89 -15.01 17.79
N LEU A 31 -9.04 -14.49 18.25
CA LEU A 31 -9.73 -13.41 17.56
C LEU A 31 -8.90 -12.12 17.55
N GLY A 32 -8.19 -11.83 18.64
CA GLY A 32 -7.23 -10.72 18.71
C GLY A 32 -6.10 -10.86 17.69
N LEU A 33 -5.49 -12.05 17.61
CA LEU A 33 -4.43 -12.36 16.63
C LEU A 33 -4.94 -12.25 15.18
N ALA A 34 -6.12 -12.79 14.89
CA ALA A 34 -6.73 -12.72 13.56
C ALA A 34 -6.95 -11.26 13.12
N LYS A 35 -7.44 -10.40 14.02
CA LYS A 35 -7.55 -8.96 13.74
C LYS A 35 -6.20 -8.32 13.45
N GLY A 36 -5.16 -8.68 14.20
CA GLY A 36 -3.79 -8.21 13.97
C GLY A 36 -3.26 -8.55 12.57
N GLN A 37 -3.52 -9.78 12.09
CA GLN A 37 -3.10 -10.21 10.75
C GLN A 37 -3.76 -9.39 9.64
N VAL A 38 -5.05 -9.04 9.80
CA VAL A 38 -5.77 -8.20 8.83
C VAL A 38 -5.15 -6.80 8.77
N VAL A 39 -4.77 -6.22 9.91
CA VAL A 39 -4.12 -4.90 9.95
C VAL A 39 -2.75 -4.94 9.26
N SER A 40 -1.95 -5.97 9.53
CA SER A 40 -0.65 -6.17 8.88
C SER A 40 -0.79 -6.27 7.36
N LEU A 41 -1.76 -7.06 6.88
CA LEU A 41 -2.03 -7.20 5.45
C LEU A 41 -2.45 -5.88 4.80
N LYS A 42 -3.30 -5.09 5.47
CA LYS A 42 -3.70 -3.76 4.99
C LYS A 42 -2.49 -2.85 4.81
N GLN A 43 -1.55 -2.89 5.75
CA GLN A 43 -0.33 -2.09 5.68
C GLN A 43 0.60 -2.54 4.54
N ALA A 44 0.80 -3.85 4.38
CA ALA A 44 1.57 -4.39 3.27
C ALA A 44 0.95 -3.99 1.92
N HIS A 45 -0.37 -4.08 1.79
CA HIS A 45 -1.09 -3.66 0.59
C HIS A 45 -0.93 -2.15 0.34
N TYR A 46 -0.96 -1.30 1.36
CA TYR A 46 -0.70 0.13 1.21
C TYR A 46 0.71 0.41 0.68
N SER A 47 1.74 -0.25 1.24
CA SER A 47 3.11 -0.09 0.73
C SER A 47 3.25 -0.59 -0.70
N LEU A 48 2.58 -1.68 -1.06
CA LEU A 48 2.56 -2.20 -2.43
C LEU A 48 1.95 -1.18 -3.40
N GLN A 49 0.77 -0.66 -3.09
CA GLN A 49 0.09 0.34 -3.94
C GLN A 49 0.95 1.59 -4.11
N THR A 50 1.59 2.05 -3.04
CA THR A 50 2.51 3.19 -3.09
C THR A 50 3.69 2.91 -4.02
N THR A 51 4.34 1.75 -3.89
CA THR A 51 5.45 1.36 -4.77
C THR A 51 5.01 1.26 -6.23
N LEU A 52 3.86 0.64 -6.50
CA LEU A 52 3.32 0.52 -7.85
C LEU A 52 2.95 1.89 -8.44
N ALA A 53 2.41 2.81 -7.64
CA ALA A 53 2.12 4.17 -8.05
C ALA A 53 3.40 4.95 -8.37
N THR A 54 4.46 4.79 -7.57
CA THR A 54 5.77 5.40 -7.84
C THR A 54 6.36 4.88 -9.14
N ILE A 55 6.32 3.56 -9.38
CA ILE A 55 6.81 2.96 -10.64
C ILE A 55 6.00 3.50 -11.82
N ALA A 56 4.67 3.54 -11.71
CA ALA A 56 3.81 4.08 -12.76
C ALA A 56 4.10 5.56 -13.05
N ALA A 57 4.33 6.37 -12.00
CA ALA A 57 4.69 7.78 -12.15
C ALA A 57 6.04 7.93 -12.86
N SER A 58 7.05 7.18 -12.45
CA SER A 58 8.38 7.19 -13.11
C SER A 58 8.30 6.74 -14.56
N ASN A 59 7.58 5.66 -14.85
CA ASN A 59 7.36 5.22 -16.23
C ASN A 59 6.66 6.30 -17.06
N GLY A 60 5.72 7.04 -16.47
CA GLY A 60 5.10 8.19 -17.12
C GLY A 60 6.11 9.29 -17.45
N VAL A 61 7.01 9.63 -16.52
CA VAL A 61 8.11 10.57 -16.78
C VAL A 61 8.98 10.10 -17.95
N GLU A 62 9.35 8.82 -17.98
CA GLU A 62 10.17 8.24 -19.07
C GLU A 62 9.45 8.22 -20.42
N GLN A 63 8.14 7.98 -20.45
CA GLN A 63 7.35 8.07 -21.68
C GLN A 63 7.27 9.50 -22.22
N ILE A 64 7.14 10.49 -21.33
CA ILE A 64 7.22 11.91 -21.70
C ILE A 64 8.61 12.21 -22.25
N TRP A 65 9.68 11.74 -21.58
CA TRP A 65 11.05 11.89 -22.04
C TRP A 65 11.26 11.33 -23.46
N GLY A 66 10.74 10.12 -23.73
CA GLY A 66 10.83 9.49 -25.04
C GLY A 66 10.11 10.25 -26.17
N THR A 67 9.23 11.18 -25.83
CA THR A 67 8.44 12.00 -26.77
C THR A 67 8.71 13.49 -26.64
N LEU A 68 9.78 13.86 -25.94
CA LEU A 68 10.02 15.24 -25.49
C LEU A 68 10.04 16.26 -26.64
N CYS A 69 10.68 15.94 -27.77
CA CYS A 69 10.67 16.83 -28.94
C CYS A 69 9.32 17.02 -29.59
N GLU A 70 8.48 15.98 -29.60
CA GLU A 70 7.14 16.09 -30.17
C GLU A 70 6.29 17.04 -29.32
N VAL A 71 6.41 16.91 -28.00
CA VAL A 71 5.64 17.71 -27.05
C VAL A 71 6.18 19.14 -26.92
N GLN A 72 7.50 19.37 -26.99
CA GLN A 72 8.08 20.73 -26.97
C GLN A 72 7.74 21.52 -28.24
N ARG A 73 7.78 20.90 -29.43
CA ARG A 73 7.39 21.57 -30.69
C ARG A 73 5.89 21.75 -30.84
N THR A 74 5.12 20.80 -30.34
CA THR A 74 3.65 20.80 -30.44
C THR A 74 3.03 20.51 -29.07
N PRO A 75 2.99 21.49 -28.15
CA PRO A 75 2.55 21.28 -26.76
C PRO A 75 1.08 20.86 -26.63
N GLU A 76 0.26 21.12 -27.64
CA GLU A 76 -1.15 20.68 -27.68
C GLU A 76 -1.31 19.15 -27.70
N ARG A 77 -0.30 18.41 -28.21
CA ARG A 77 -0.27 16.94 -28.20
C ARG A 77 -0.29 16.35 -26.80
N PHE A 78 0.20 17.08 -25.80
CA PHE A 78 0.27 16.60 -24.41
C PHE A 78 -1.11 16.29 -23.81
N SER A 79 -2.13 17.03 -24.23
CA SER A 79 -3.52 16.84 -23.79
C SER A 79 -4.32 15.89 -24.69
N ASP A 80 -3.71 15.34 -25.73
CA ASP A 80 -4.39 14.49 -26.70
C ASP A 80 -4.70 13.10 -26.11
N ALA A 81 -5.88 12.57 -26.40
CA ALA A 81 -6.33 11.28 -25.87
C ALA A 81 -5.41 10.14 -26.31
N ASP A 82 -4.94 10.18 -27.56
CA ASP A 82 -4.02 9.19 -28.12
C ASP A 82 -2.62 9.26 -27.49
N TYR A 83 -2.20 10.43 -27.03
CA TYR A 83 -0.97 10.59 -26.25
C TYR A 83 -1.12 9.99 -24.85
N LEU A 84 -2.23 10.32 -24.17
CA LEU A 84 -2.54 9.84 -22.83
C LEU A 84 -2.81 8.32 -22.78
N ALA A 85 -3.23 7.71 -23.89
CA ALA A 85 -3.44 6.28 -23.98
C ALA A 85 -2.14 5.44 -23.86
N ARG A 86 -0.97 6.05 -24.03
CA ARG A 86 0.34 5.36 -23.96
C ARG A 86 0.75 5.00 -22.53
N PHE A 87 0.18 5.68 -21.55
CA PHE A 87 0.51 5.48 -20.14
C PHE A 87 -0.14 4.20 -19.63
N ALA A 88 0.68 3.20 -19.32
CA ALA A 88 0.22 1.93 -18.77
C ALA A 88 -0.10 2.07 -17.29
N LEU A 89 -1.40 2.02 -16.95
CA LEU A 89 -1.91 2.17 -15.59
C LEU A 89 -2.61 0.88 -15.13
N GLN A 90 -2.57 0.61 -13.84
CA GLN A 90 -3.38 -0.46 -13.26
C GLN A 90 -4.85 -0.04 -13.17
N PRO A 91 -5.82 -0.97 -13.12
CA PRO A 91 -7.25 -0.65 -13.19
C PRO A 91 -7.77 0.28 -12.08
N ALA A 92 -7.10 0.30 -10.93
CA ALA A 92 -7.47 1.14 -9.78
C ALA A 92 -6.69 2.47 -9.71
N GLN A 93 -5.78 2.70 -10.68
CA GLN A 93 -4.94 3.88 -10.74
C GLN A 93 -5.48 4.90 -11.74
N ARG A 94 -5.21 6.17 -11.48
CA ARG A 94 -5.49 7.30 -12.35
C ARG A 94 -4.25 8.16 -12.47
N LEU A 95 -3.96 8.56 -13.70
CA LEU A 95 -2.90 9.49 -14.00
C LEU A 95 -3.48 10.90 -14.06
N LEU A 96 -2.85 11.82 -13.34
CA LEU A 96 -3.15 13.24 -13.34
C LEU A 96 -1.90 13.97 -13.82
N LEU A 97 -1.99 14.54 -15.02
CA LEU A 97 -0.99 15.47 -15.55
C LEU A 97 -1.58 16.89 -15.55
N PRO A 98 -0.74 17.93 -15.63
CA PRO A 98 -1.20 19.28 -15.88
C PRO A 98 -1.93 19.38 -17.22
N ALA A 99 -2.82 20.36 -17.36
CA ALA A 99 -3.59 20.55 -18.60
C ALA A 99 -2.73 20.96 -19.82
N ARG A 100 -1.50 21.39 -19.59
CA ARG A 100 -0.57 21.89 -20.61
C ARG A 100 0.84 21.45 -20.25
N TYR A 101 1.63 21.14 -21.28
CA TYR A 101 3.04 20.81 -21.11
C TYR A 101 3.82 22.01 -20.54
N SER A 102 4.81 21.69 -19.72
CA SER A 102 5.79 22.60 -19.17
C SER A 102 7.07 21.81 -18.93
N ASP A 103 8.23 22.42 -19.16
CA ASP A 103 9.53 21.78 -18.90
C ASP A 103 9.68 21.35 -17.45
N ASN A 104 8.96 21.98 -16.53
CA ASN A 104 8.77 21.46 -15.18
C ASN A 104 7.29 21.12 -14.97
N LEU A 105 7.00 19.85 -14.75
CA LEU A 105 5.63 19.37 -14.55
C LEU A 105 5.58 18.32 -13.44
N VAL A 106 4.38 18.11 -12.90
CA VAL A 106 4.14 17.12 -11.85
C VAL A 106 3.36 15.95 -12.45
N VAL A 107 3.93 14.75 -12.39
CA VAL A 107 3.24 13.51 -12.74
C VAL A 107 2.64 12.92 -11.47
N THR A 108 1.32 12.86 -11.39
CA THR A 108 0.63 12.32 -10.21
C THR A 108 -0.11 11.05 -10.55
N ILE A 109 0.08 10.02 -9.73
CA ILE A 109 -0.69 8.77 -9.77
C ILE A 109 -1.56 8.72 -8.53
N GLU A 110 -2.87 8.68 -8.72
CA GLU A 110 -3.85 8.48 -7.67
C GLU A 110 -4.41 7.06 -7.73
N TRP A 111 -4.74 6.46 -6.59
CA TRP A 111 -5.48 5.20 -6.54
C TRP A 111 -6.59 5.27 -5.50
N ASN A 112 -7.71 4.60 -5.77
CA ASN A 112 -8.81 4.55 -4.82
C ASN A 112 -8.88 3.19 -4.13
N ASP A 113 -8.55 3.14 -2.83
CA ASP A 113 -8.77 1.97 -1.98
C ASP A 113 -9.41 2.38 -0.65
N GLY A 114 -10.69 2.00 -0.46
CA GLY A 114 -11.45 2.26 0.76
C GLY A 114 -11.07 1.39 1.96
N ARG A 115 -10.24 0.35 1.76
CA ARG A 115 -9.87 -0.61 2.82
C ARG A 115 -8.71 -0.13 3.69
N VAL A 116 -7.95 0.86 3.20
CA VAL A 116 -6.77 1.42 3.85
C VAL A 116 -6.93 2.94 4.02
N SER A 117 -6.56 3.44 5.19
CA SER A 117 -6.43 4.86 5.49
C SER A 117 -5.03 5.36 5.13
N GLY A 118 -4.90 6.51 4.49
CA GLY A 118 -3.60 7.09 4.14
C GLY A 118 -3.66 7.97 2.90
N ALA A 119 -2.49 8.50 2.50
CA ALA A 119 -2.36 9.21 1.24
C ALA A 119 -2.59 8.25 0.07
N ARG A 120 -3.43 8.66 -0.88
CA ARG A 120 -3.89 7.86 -2.01
C ARG A 120 -3.27 8.30 -3.33
N GLN A 121 -2.14 9.00 -3.23
CA GLN A 121 -1.46 9.58 -4.37
C GLN A 121 0.05 9.59 -4.18
N VAL A 122 0.76 9.49 -5.29
CA VAL A 122 2.19 9.78 -5.41
C VAL A 122 2.34 10.85 -6.48
N ALA A 123 3.07 11.91 -6.18
CA ALA A 123 3.37 13.00 -7.09
C ALA A 123 4.89 13.11 -7.27
N LEU A 124 5.35 13.05 -8.52
CA LEU A 124 6.75 13.22 -8.88
C LEU A 124 6.91 14.52 -9.67
N ASN A 125 7.83 15.37 -9.21
CA ASN A 125 8.26 16.53 -9.99
C ASN A 125 9.26 16.06 -11.05
N ALA A 126 8.95 16.34 -12.30
CA ALA A 126 9.82 16.08 -13.44
C ALA A 126 10.29 17.41 -14.03
N GLY A 127 11.59 17.48 -14.31
CA GLY A 127 12.23 18.57 -15.03
C GLY A 127 12.85 18.05 -16.32
N PHE A 128 12.45 18.64 -17.44
CA PHE A 128 12.90 18.30 -18.78
C PHE A 128 13.71 19.47 -19.35
N PRO A 129 14.89 19.23 -19.96
CA PRO A 129 15.62 20.28 -20.63
C PRO A 129 14.95 20.68 -21.96
N PRO A 130 15.11 21.92 -22.42
CA PRO A 130 14.75 22.30 -23.78
C PRO A 130 15.74 21.64 -24.75
N LEU A 131 15.31 20.61 -25.47
CA LEU A 131 16.15 19.85 -26.41
C LEU A 131 15.78 20.12 -27.87
N CYS A 132 14.66 20.79 -28.08
CA CYS A 132 13.96 20.96 -29.34
C CYS A 132 13.33 22.37 -29.35
#